data_AF-A0A0J7LSI9-F1
#
_entry.id   AF-A0A0J7LSI9-F1
#
_cell.length_a   1.000
_cell.length_b   1.000
_cell.length_c   1.000
_cell.angle_alpha   90.00
_cell.angle_beta   90.00
_cell.angle_gamma   90.00
#
_symmetry.space_group_name_H-M   'P 1'
#
loop_
_entity.id
_entity.type
_entity.pdbx_description
1 polymer ?
#
loop_
_entity_poly.entity_id
_entity_poly.type
_entity_poly.pdbx_seq_one_letter_code
_entity_poly.pdbx_strand_id
1 'polypeptide(L)'
;MTKTLQIFSKMMLPCAIAASALYSAQTTFSQDFSSSTTVSDYVTTPAAGTSDKFDGISTSGSGVSWSAAGNNLKVTRGTANAGSLTRMKVLGTTPTAMSIVFDLSVSATLAQTTAATFYVGDGLTTANTGPANANSNSRLGVSLTTTDGNFTLRNIVGSANSAVLSGVQKISWMINSGTTDMSYTAPDGTTKTLVAGKSDVWAGNTIVFDGMAATTSTVPLNDFKYVFSAGTGSMTMDNFVIKPLVDPTLATSTIAKDNTIIATNNGSIVVSSDEKISSVKVYDFAGRNLANTDVNAKSANINVSAKMAIVEVTLASGKKLVKKVRL
;
A
#
# COMPACT_ATOMS: atom_id res chain seq x y z
N MET A 1 -69.97 36.28 -25.14
CA MET A 1 -69.99 35.58 -23.85
C MET A 1 -69.44 34.18 -24.06
N THR A 2 -68.45 33.83 -23.24
CA THR A 2 -67.96 32.47 -22.90
C THR A 2 -67.47 31.56 -24.04
N LYS A 3 -66.13 31.47 -24.20
CA LYS A 3 -65.48 30.31 -24.85
C LYS A 3 -64.81 29.46 -23.76
N THR A 4 -65.28 28.22 -23.63
CA THR A 4 -64.66 27.16 -22.82
C THR A 4 -63.47 26.60 -23.58
N LEU A 5 -62.29 26.54 -22.97
CA LEU A 5 -61.11 25.87 -23.52
C LEU A 5 -60.69 24.75 -22.56
N GLN A 6 -60.89 23.51 -22.98
CA GLN A 6 -60.43 22.32 -22.24
C GLN A 6 -58.93 22.12 -22.51
N ILE A 7 -58.14 22.14 -21.43
CA ILE A 7 -56.69 21.92 -21.46
C ILE A 7 -56.44 20.42 -21.27
N PHE A 8 -55.87 19.78 -22.29
CA PHE A 8 -55.37 18.41 -22.22
C PHE A 8 -54.04 18.35 -21.46
N SER A 9 -54.02 17.45 -20.48
CA SER A 9 -52.88 17.05 -19.63
C SER A 9 -51.68 16.57 -20.45
N LYS A 10 -50.51 17.17 -20.22
CA LYS A 10 -49.20 16.58 -20.53
C LYS A 10 -48.55 16.11 -19.24
N MET A 11 -48.59 14.80 -19.04
CA MET A 11 -47.85 14.06 -18.03
C MET A 11 -46.36 14.20 -18.34
N MET A 12 -45.59 14.85 -17.46
CA MET A 12 -44.14 14.96 -17.59
C MET A 12 -43.50 14.21 -16.41
N LEU A 13 -42.94 13.05 -16.72
CA LEU A 13 -42.18 12.19 -15.80
C LEU A 13 -40.79 12.84 -15.61
N PRO A 14 -40.34 13.18 -14.38
CA PRO A 14 -38.96 13.60 -14.18
C PRO A 14 -38.07 12.35 -14.24
N CYS A 15 -37.33 12.22 -15.35
CA CYS A 15 -36.21 11.29 -15.46
C CYS A 15 -35.09 11.80 -14.53
N ALA A 16 -34.98 11.21 -13.34
CA ALA A 16 -33.87 11.44 -12.43
C ALA A 16 -32.59 10.88 -13.07
N ILE A 17 -31.77 11.76 -13.63
CA ILE A 17 -30.40 11.41 -14.03
C ILE A 17 -29.63 11.16 -12.72
N ALA A 18 -29.49 9.88 -12.36
CA ALA A 18 -28.56 9.46 -11.34
C ALA A 18 -27.14 9.74 -11.86
N ALA A 19 -26.54 10.85 -11.42
CA ALA A 19 -25.12 11.07 -11.59
C ALA A 19 -24.37 10.08 -10.67
N SER A 20 -24.09 8.88 -11.19
CA SER A 20 -23.10 8.00 -10.58
C SER A 20 -21.74 8.70 -10.75
N ALA A 21 -21.24 9.29 -9.66
CA ALA A 21 -19.87 9.73 -9.59
C ALA A 21 -18.98 8.51 -9.87
N LEU A 22 -18.27 8.54 -10.99
CA LEU A 22 -17.20 7.61 -11.30
C LEU A 22 -16.07 7.90 -10.31
N TYR A 23 -16.07 7.23 -9.15
CA TYR A 23 -14.95 7.25 -8.24
C TYR A 23 -13.76 6.61 -8.95
N SER A 24 -12.74 7.40 -9.25
CA SER A 24 -11.44 6.86 -9.59
C SER A 24 -10.90 6.12 -8.36
N ALA A 25 -10.58 4.84 -8.51
CA ALA A 25 -10.00 4.05 -7.43
C ALA A 25 -8.70 4.70 -6.95
N GLN A 26 -8.66 5.13 -5.68
CA GLN A 26 -7.49 5.76 -5.08
C GLN A 26 -6.41 4.72 -4.78
N THR A 27 -5.50 4.43 -5.70
CA THR A 27 -4.49 3.38 -5.48
C THR A 27 -3.32 3.78 -4.58
N THR A 28 -3.28 5.02 -4.09
CA THR A 28 -2.23 5.49 -3.17
C THR A 28 -2.78 6.58 -2.26
N PHE A 29 -2.40 6.52 -0.99
CA PHE A 29 -2.58 7.59 -0.02
C PHE A 29 -1.21 8.20 0.29
N SER A 30 -1.12 9.53 0.32
CA SER A 30 0.11 10.23 0.70
C SER A 30 -0.18 11.50 1.47
N GLN A 31 0.54 11.72 2.57
CA GLN A 31 0.42 12.91 3.40
C GLN A 31 1.78 13.26 4.03
N ASP A 32 2.21 14.51 3.86
CA ASP A 32 3.51 15.06 4.28
C ASP A 32 3.39 16.28 5.22
N PHE A 33 2.15 16.59 5.63
CA PHE A 33 1.80 17.69 6.53
C PHE A 33 2.44 19.04 6.19
N SER A 34 2.70 19.30 4.90
CA SER A 34 3.41 20.50 4.44
C SER A 34 2.47 21.62 4.01
N SER A 35 1.19 21.32 3.78
CA SER A 35 0.22 22.26 3.19
C SER A 35 -0.45 23.21 4.18
N SER A 36 -0.44 22.89 5.47
CA SER A 36 -1.08 23.67 6.54
C SER A 36 -0.44 23.42 7.91
N THR A 37 -0.52 24.40 8.80
CA THR A 37 -0.17 24.25 10.22
C THR A 37 -1.35 23.83 11.10
N THR A 38 -2.55 23.70 10.53
CA THR A 38 -3.79 23.42 11.25
C THR A 38 -4.20 21.97 11.08
N VAL A 39 -4.37 21.24 12.18
CA VAL A 39 -4.68 19.79 12.15
C VAL A 39 -5.97 19.47 11.39
N SER A 40 -7.00 20.31 11.49
CA SER A 40 -8.30 20.08 10.81
C SER A 40 -8.19 20.08 9.29
N ASP A 41 -7.17 20.72 8.71
CA ASP A 41 -7.00 20.80 7.26
C ASP A 41 -6.53 19.46 6.66
N TYR A 42 -6.11 18.52 7.53
CA TYR A 42 -5.73 17.15 7.19
C TYR A 42 -6.84 16.15 7.43
N VAL A 43 -8.04 16.60 7.81
CA VAL A 43 -9.17 15.75 8.19
C VAL A 43 -10.38 16.02 7.31
N THR A 44 -11.00 14.96 6.82
CA THR A 44 -12.36 14.98 6.24
C THR A 44 -13.05 13.66 6.51
N THR A 45 -14.35 13.66 6.80
CA THR A 45 -15.07 12.44 7.16
C THR A 45 -16.33 12.30 6.28
N PRO A 46 -16.42 11.28 5.41
CA PRO A 46 -15.39 10.28 5.11
C PRO A 46 -14.22 10.86 4.31
N ALA A 47 -13.01 10.33 4.52
CA ALA A 47 -11.83 10.68 3.71
C ALA A 47 -11.68 9.82 2.45
N ALA A 48 -12.52 8.80 2.28
CA ALA A 48 -12.53 7.95 1.09
C ALA A 48 -12.65 8.79 -0.19
N GLY A 49 -11.72 8.60 -1.13
CA GLY A 49 -11.64 9.37 -2.37
C GLY A 49 -10.70 10.58 -2.32
N THR A 50 -10.18 10.93 -1.14
CA THR A 50 -9.12 11.97 -1.00
C THR A 50 -7.74 11.34 -0.96
N SER A 51 -6.78 11.92 -1.70
CA SER A 51 -5.41 11.40 -1.79
C SER A 51 -4.62 11.53 -0.49
N ASP A 52 -5.00 12.46 0.39
CA ASP A 52 -4.14 12.96 1.46
C ASP A 52 -4.85 13.18 2.81
N LYS A 53 -6.18 13.13 2.91
CA LYS A 53 -6.87 13.40 4.18
C LYS A 53 -7.09 12.14 5.02
N PHE A 54 -7.13 12.32 6.33
CA PHE A 54 -7.52 11.29 7.30
C PHE A 54 -9.01 11.43 7.66
N ASP A 55 -9.64 10.32 8.06
CA ASP A 55 -11.03 10.32 8.55
C ASP A 55 -11.16 10.95 9.93
N GLY A 56 -10.08 10.94 10.72
CA GLY A 56 -10.04 11.62 12.00
C GLY A 56 -8.64 11.68 12.59
N ILE A 57 -8.30 12.85 13.12
CA ILE A 57 -7.16 13.08 14.01
C ILE A 57 -7.76 13.68 15.27
N SER A 58 -7.82 12.91 16.36
CA SER A 58 -8.60 13.30 17.53
C SER A 58 -8.01 12.79 18.84
N THR A 59 -8.60 13.23 19.95
CA THR A 59 -8.22 12.84 21.31
C THR A 59 -9.46 12.47 22.12
N SER A 60 -9.32 11.60 23.12
CA SER A 60 -10.40 11.30 24.07
C SER A 60 -10.51 12.31 25.22
N GLY A 61 -9.69 13.36 25.23
CA GLY A 61 -9.66 14.38 26.26
C GLY A 61 -8.36 15.19 26.27
N SER A 62 -8.22 16.08 27.26
CA SER A 62 -7.13 17.07 27.34
C SER A 62 -5.76 16.50 27.71
N GLY A 63 -5.67 15.25 28.16
CA GLY A 63 -4.39 14.57 28.42
C GLY A 63 -3.57 14.27 27.16
N VAL A 64 -4.12 14.51 25.96
CA VAL A 64 -3.44 14.33 24.68
C VAL A 64 -3.70 15.54 23.78
N SER A 65 -2.72 15.91 22.95
CA SER A 65 -2.84 16.96 21.93
C SER A 65 -2.20 16.55 20.61
N TRP A 66 -2.71 17.14 19.52
CA TRP A 66 -2.15 17.03 18.17
C TRP A 66 -1.73 18.41 17.66
N SER A 67 -0.66 18.46 16.88
CA SER A 67 -0.22 19.68 16.17
C SER A 67 0.38 19.31 14.81
N ALA A 68 0.16 20.15 13.79
CA ALA A 68 0.69 19.96 12.44
C ALA A 68 1.74 21.02 12.07
N ALA A 69 2.55 21.47 13.03
CA ALA A 69 3.54 22.53 12.81
C ALA A 69 4.92 21.94 12.45
N GLY A 70 5.64 22.59 11.54
CA GLY A 70 7.00 22.20 11.15
C GLY A 70 7.05 21.03 10.17
N ASN A 71 6.08 20.93 9.26
CA ASN A 71 5.99 19.89 8.22
C ASN A 71 5.98 18.47 8.81
N ASN A 72 5.20 18.27 9.88
CA ASN A 72 4.99 16.97 10.48
C ASN A 72 3.72 16.99 11.34
N LEU A 73 3.20 15.80 11.64
CA LEU A 73 2.14 15.61 12.62
C LEU A 73 2.74 15.10 13.93
N LYS A 74 2.58 15.88 14.99
CA LYS A 74 3.02 15.52 16.35
C LYS A 74 1.82 15.23 17.24
N VAL A 75 1.87 14.09 17.93
CA VAL A 75 1.01 13.79 19.07
C VAL A 75 1.81 13.91 20.37
N THR A 76 1.25 14.56 21.38
CA THR A 76 1.83 14.58 22.73
C THR A 76 0.82 14.01 23.71
N ARG A 77 1.22 12.99 24.46
CA ARG A 77 0.41 12.37 25.51
C ARG A 77 1.06 12.65 26.87
N GLY A 78 0.29 13.23 27.77
CA GLY A 78 0.60 13.37 29.18
C GLY A 78 0.36 12.06 29.93
N THR A 79 -0.41 12.12 31.01
CA THR A 79 -0.67 10.96 31.89
C THR A 79 -1.97 10.21 31.56
N ALA A 80 -2.94 10.84 30.89
CA ALA A 80 -4.28 10.30 30.65
C ALA A 80 -4.71 10.41 29.18
N ASN A 81 -5.90 9.87 28.88
CA ASN A 81 -6.54 9.89 27.56
C ASN A 81 -5.74 9.15 26.48
N ALA A 82 -6.26 9.17 25.25
CA ALA A 82 -5.65 8.59 24.08
C ALA A 82 -5.83 9.51 22.89
N GLY A 83 -4.83 9.53 22.00
CA GLY A 83 -4.91 10.19 20.71
C GLY A 83 -4.99 9.15 19.61
N SER A 84 -5.76 9.42 18.56
CA SER A 84 -5.82 8.54 17.40
C SER A 84 -5.85 9.30 16.08
N LEU A 85 -5.37 8.60 15.06
CA LEU A 85 -5.30 8.99 13.65
C LEU A 85 -5.92 7.82 12.88
N THR A 86 -6.97 8.05 12.10
CA THR A 86 -7.67 6.97 11.38
C THR A 86 -7.88 7.33 9.91
N ARG A 87 -7.67 6.36 9.02
CA ARG A 87 -8.04 6.42 7.60
C ARG A 87 -8.79 5.13 7.22
N MET A 88 -10.05 5.24 6.85
CA MET A 88 -10.92 4.14 6.42
C MET A 88 -10.98 4.04 4.90
N LYS A 89 -10.96 2.83 4.33
CA LYS A 89 -10.87 2.64 2.86
C LYS A 89 -9.69 3.42 2.26
N VAL A 90 -8.50 3.24 2.84
CA VAL A 90 -7.27 3.99 2.55
C VAL A 90 -6.88 3.97 1.07
N LEU A 91 -7.18 2.88 0.35
CA LEU A 91 -6.85 2.72 -1.07
C LEU A 91 -8.07 2.62 -2.00
N GLY A 92 -9.27 2.93 -1.50
CA GLY A 92 -10.54 2.79 -2.25
C GLY A 92 -10.88 1.37 -2.77
N THR A 93 -9.94 0.44 -2.63
CA THR A 93 -9.92 -0.96 -3.06
C THR A 93 -9.27 -1.77 -1.95
N THR A 94 -9.56 -3.06 -1.91
CA THR A 94 -9.01 -3.98 -0.91
C THR A 94 -7.81 -4.71 -1.50
N PRO A 95 -6.57 -4.33 -1.18
CA PRO A 95 -5.42 -5.10 -1.63
C PRO A 95 -5.26 -6.38 -0.80
N THR A 96 -4.65 -7.40 -1.40
CA THR A 96 -4.18 -8.59 -0.68
C THR A 96 -2.82 -8.38 -0.03
N ALA A 97 -2.11 -7.32 -0.40
CA ALA A 97 -0.86 -6.92 0.23
C ALA A 97 -0.66 -5.39 0.18
N MET A 98 -0.05 -4.82 1.20
CA MET A 98 0.03 -3.38 1.41
C MET A 98 1.42 -2.96 1.91
N SER A 99 1.91 -1.84 1.38
CA SER A 99 3.10 -1.14 1.87
C SER A 99 2.65 0.12 2.58
N ILE A 100 3.16 0.31 3.80
CA ILE A 100 2.97 1.52 4.59
C ILE A 100 4.37 2.05 4.91
N VAL A 101 4.64 3.29 4.50
CA VAL A 101 5.91 3.97 4.77
C VAL A 101 5.61 5.29 5.43
N PHE A 102 6.37 5.64 6.47
CA PHE A 102 6.31 6.93 7.15
C PHE A 102 7.60 7.16 7.95
N ASP A 103 7.88 8.41 8.26
CA ASP A 103 8.95 8.78 9.19
C ASP A 103 8.39 8.85 10.61
N LEU A 104 9.16 8.36 11.59
CA LEU A 104 8.78 8.32 13.00
C LEU A 104 9.95 8.78 13.87
N SER A 105 9.69 9.69 14.80
CA SER A 105 10.57 9.95 15.94
C SER A 105 9.77 9.99 17.23
N VAL A 106 10.42 9.65 18.33
CA VAL A 106 9.79 9.56 19.65
C VAL A 106 10.60 10.37 20.66
N SER A 107 9.91 11.11 21.52
CA SER A 107 10.51 11.79 22.66
C SER A 107 9.78 11.37 23.94
N ALA A 108 10.53 10.82 24.89
CA ALA A 108 10.05 10.31 26.17
C ALA A 108 11.21 10.07 27.13
N THR A 109 10.95 10.17 28.43
CA THR A 109 11.94 9.90 29.49
C THR A 109 11.53 8.76 30.40
N LEU A 110 10.34 8.19 30.20
CA LEU A 110 9.80 7.06 30.95
C LEU A 110 9.54 5.90 29.99
N ALA A 111 10.02 4.71 30.36
CA ALA A 111 9.76 3.51 29.59
C ALA A 111 8.28 3.12 29.64
N GLN A 112 7.75 2.71 28.49
CA GLN A 112 6.41 2.15 28.37
C GLN A 112 6.40 1.16 27.22
N THR A 113 6.12 -0.10 27.53
CA THR A 113 5.90 -1.12 26.52
C THR A 113 4.57 -0.88 25.82
N THR A 114 4.55 -0.91 24.48
CA THR A 114 3.33 -0.70 23.67
C THR A 114 2.61 0.61 24.03
N ALA A 115 3.34 1.70 24.05
CA ALA A 115 2.78 3.02 24.31
C ALA A 115 1.77 3.43 23.24
N ALA A 116 2.13 3.19 21.98
CA ALA A 116 1.27 3.39 20.82
C ALA A 116 1.22 2.14 19.93
N THR A 117 0.22 2.06 19.06
CA THR A 117 0.06 0.96 18.11
C THR A 117 -0.51 1.46 16.79
N PHE A 118 0.11 1.03 15.70
CA PHE A 118 -0.41 1.09 14.35
C PHE A 118 -1.22 -0.17 14.06
N TYR A 119 -2.35 -0.01 13.39
CA TYR A 119 -3.30 -1.06 13.03
C TYR A 119 -3.59 -0.97 11.55
N VAL A 120 -3.69 -2.15 10.92
CA VAL A 120 -4.27 -2.32 9.59
C VAL A 120 -5.37 -3.36 9.70
N GLY A 121 -6.52 -3.09 9.09
CA GLY A 121 -7.65 -4.00 9.17
C GLY A 121 -8.89 -3.48 8.45
N ASP A 122 -10.07 -3.84 8.96
CA ASP A 122 -11.35 -3.47 8.37
C ASP A 122 -12.41 -3.21 9.45
N GLY A 123 -13.29 -2.25 9.19
CA GLY A 123 -14.27 -1.79 10.17
C GLY A 123 -13.63 -0.98 11.30
N LEU A 124 -12.51 -0.32 11.03
CA LEU A 124 -11.90 0.59 12.00
C LEU A 124 -12.74 1.87 12.12
N THR A 125 -12.74 2.49 13.29
CA THR A 125 -13.52 3.71 13.55
C THR A 125 -12.62 4.84 14.05
N THR A 126 -13.12 6.07 14.06
CA THR A 126 -12.43 7.26 14.60
C THR A 126 -12.42 7.32 16.14
N ALA A 127 -12.94 6.30 16.83
CA ALA A 127 -12.88 6.23 18.29
C ALA A 127 -11.43 6.21 18.80
N ASN A 128 -11.13 6.86 19.93
CA ASN A 128 -9.79 6.96 20.48
C ASN A 128 -9.35 5.71 21.27
N THR A 129 -9.61 4.53 20.71
CA THR A 129 -9.29 3.22 21.29
C THR A 129 -8.71 2.28 20.24
N GLY A 130 -7.90 1.32 20.70
CA GLY A 130 -7.41 0.23 19.86
C GLY A 130 -8.58 -0.59 19.31
N PRO A 131 -8.60 -0.93 18.02
CA PRO A 131 -9.55 -1.86 17.44
C PRO A 131 -9.51 -3.25 18.08
N ALA A 132 -10.63 -3.97 18.01
CA ALA A 132 -10.67 -5.38 18.39
C ALA A 132 -9.78 -6.22 17.46
N ASN A 133 -9.29 -7.37 17.96
CA ASN A 133 -8.48 -8.29 17.14
C ASN A 133 -9.25 -8.78 15.91
N ALA A 134 -10.57 -9.01 16.02
CA ALA A 134 -11.43 -9.41 14.90
C ALA A 134 -11.51 -8.36 13.77
N ASN A 135 -11.13 -7.11 14.04
CA ASN A 135 -11.06 -6.02 13.07
C ASN A 135 -9.62 -5.68 12.68
N SER A 136 -8.62 -6.37 13.25
CA SER A 136 -7.20 -6.08 13.07
C SER A 136 -6.53 -7.20 12.30
N ASN A 137 -6.15 -6.94 11.04
CA ASN A 137 -5.26 -7.85 10.33
C ASN A 137 -3.88 -7.86 10.98
N SER A 138 -3.29 -6.67 11.10
CA SER A 138 -1.88 -6.51 11.48
C SER A 138 -1.73 -5.38 12.49
N ARG A 139 -0.78 -5.53 13.43
CA ARG A 139 -0.50 -4.55 14.48
C ARG A 139 0.99 -4.38 14.69
N LEU A 140 1.44 -3.13 14.76
CA LEU A 140 2.82 -2.76 15.04
C LEU A 140 2.85 -1.80 16.22
N GLY A 141 3.47 -2.21 17.33
CA GLY A 141 3.58 -1.38 18.53
C GLY A 141 4.79 -0.45 18.48
N VAL A 142 4.72 0.64 19.24
CA VAL A 142 5.86 1.51 19.56
C VAL A 142 6.00 1.53 21.08
N SER A 143 7.19 1.21 21.58
CA SER A 143 7.51 1.28 23.01
C SER A 143 8.45 2.45 23.28
N LEU A 144 8.16 3.20 24.35
CA LEU A 144 9.03 4.27 24.85
C LEU A 144 10.19 3.68 25.64
N THR A 145 11.32 4.39 25.64
CA THR A 145 12.47 4.06 26.48
C THR A 145 12.74 5.17 27.50
N THR A 146 13.71 4.96 28.38
CA THR A 146 14.16 5.96 29.36
C THR A 146 15.07 7.04 28.75
N THR A 147 15.60 6.81 27.55
CA THR A 147 16.47 7.77 26.86
C THR A 147 15.65 8.55 25.85
N ASP A 148 15.63 9.87 25.98
CA ASP A 148 14.91 10.72 25.03
C ASP A 148 15.47 10.57 23.62
N GLY A 149 14.58 10.61 22.62
CA GLY A 149 14.92 10.31 21.23
C GLY A 149 15.00 8.82 20.90
N ASN A 150 14.97 7.91 21.89
CA ASN A 150 15.08 6.47 21.68
C ASN A 150 13.74 5.75 21.86
N PHE A 151 13.48 4.77 21.00
CA PHE A 151 12.29 3.92 21.05
C PHE A 151 12.59 2.51 20.53
N THR A 152 11.64 1.60 20.71
CA THR A 152 11.65 0.30 20.02
C THR A 152 10.33 0.10 19.29
N LEU A 153 10.38 -0.59 18.17
CA LEU A 153 9.19 -1.16 17.56
C LEU A 153 8.86 -2.48 18.27
N ARG A 154 7.58 -2.84 18.30
CA ARG A 154 7.10 -4.04 18.98
C ARG A 154 6.26 -4.91 18.07
N ASN A 155 6.70 -6.15 17.90
CA ASN A 155 5.88 -7.23 17.41
C ASN A 155 4.94 -7.67 18.54
N ILE A 156 3.68 -7.22 18.47
CA ILE A 156 2.69 -7.47 19.51
C ILE A 156 2.33 -8.95 19.60
N VAL A 157 2.19 -9.63 18.46
CA VAL A 157 1.80 -11.05 18.41
C VAL A 157 2.92 -11.94 18.92
N GLY A 158 4.16 -11.69 18.49
CA GLY A 158 5.36 -12.42 18.91
C GLY A 158 5.94 -11.97 20.25
N SER A 159 5.35 -10.95 20.89
CA SER A 159 5.83 -10.37 22.16
C SER A 159 7.31 -9.98 22.16
N ALA A 160 7.82 -9.51 21.02
CA ALA A 160 9.23 -9.16 20.83
C ALA A 160 9.38 -7.66 20.52
N ASN A 161 10.48 -7.06 21.00
CA ASN A 161 10.87 -5.69 20.63
C ASN A 161 12.02 -5.75 19.61
N SER A 162 12.12 -4.72 18.77
CA SER A 162 13.29 -4.50 17.93
C SER A 162 14.50 -4.10 18.78
N ALA A 163 15.67 -3.99 18.14
CA ALA A 163 16.75 -3.18 18.67
C ALA A 163 16.29 -1.73 18.92
N VAL A 164 17.00 -1.02 19.80
CA VAL A 164 16.73 0.40 20.07
C VAL A 164 17.00 1.21 18.81
N LEU A 165 16.02 2.03 18.43
CA LEU A 165 16.09 3.01 17.36
C LEU A 165 16.22 4.40 17.95
N SER A 166 16.86 5.33 17.25
CA SER A 166 17.08 6.70 17.72
C SER A 166 16.83 7.76 16.64
N GLY A 167 16.36 8.94 17.05
CA GLY A 167 16.09 10.05 16.13
C GLY A 167 14.92 9.76 15.19
N VAL A 168 14.95 10.36 13.99
CA VAL A 168 13.95 10.12 12.94
C VAL A 168 14.29 8.84 12.18
N GLN A 169 13.33 7.93 12.11
CA GLN A 169 13.45 6.66 11.42
C GLN A 169 12.40 6.53 10.34
N LYS A 170 12.83 6.19 9.12
CA LYS A 170 11.91 5.78 8.06
C LYS A 170 11.44 4.36 8.34
N ILE A 171 10.19 4.21 8.72
CA ILE A 171 9.56 2.92 8.99
C ILE A 171 8.89 2.45 7.72
N SER A 172 9.19 1.23 7.28
CA SER A 172 8.49 0.57 6.18
C SER A 172 7.86 -0.73 6.67
N TRP A 173 6.56 -0.86 6.51
CA TRP A 173 5.79 -2.02 6.93
C TRP A 173 5.11 -2.66 5.73
N MET A 174 5.54 -3.88 5.41
CA MET A 174 5.06 -4.67 4.29
C MET A 174 4.16 -5.77 4.81
N ILE A 175 2.90 -5.82 4.39
CA ILE A 175 1.90 -6.76 4.90
C ILE A 175 1.36 -7.60 3.75
N ASN A 176 1.30 -8.92 3.92
CA ASN A 176 0.65 -9.85 2.99
C ASN A 176 -0.50 -10.56 3.71
N SER A 177 -1.74 -10.18 3.40
CA SER A 177 -2.96 -10.87 3.86
C SER A 177 -3.50 -11.87 2.83
N GLY A 178 -2.80 -12.04 1.71
CA GLY A 178 -3.15 -13.00 0.67
C GLY A 178 -2.96 -14.45 1.12
N THR A 179 -3.33 -15.37 0.23
CA THR A 179 -3.19 -16.82 0.44
C THR A 179 -1.89 -17.39 -0.13
N THR A 180 -1.10 -16.57 -0.82
CA THR A 180 0.17 -16.96 -1.46
C THR A 180 1.29 -16.01 -1.04
N ASP A 181 2.49 -16.55 -0.97
CA ASP A 181 3.69 -15.75 -0.80
C ASP A 181 3.87 -14.78 -1.98
N MET A 182 4.48 -13.64 -1.71
CA MET A 182 4.79 -12.66 -2.74
C MET A 182 6.23 -12.17 -2.62
N SER A 183 6.80 -11.70 -3.72
CA SER A 183 8.06 -10.97 -3.65
C SER A 183 7.82 -9.46 -3.52
N TYR A 184 8.78 -8.74 -2.97
CA TYR A 184 8.81 -7.28 -3.00
C TYR A 184 10.26 -6.77 -3.05
N THR A 185 10.45 -5.56 -3.57
CA THR A 185 11.72 -4.84 -3.47
C THR A 185 11.80 -4.20 -2.09
N ALA A 186 12.74 -4.66 -1.28
CA ALA A 186 12.97 -4.16 0.07
C ALA A 186 13.63 -2.77 0.07
N PRO A 187 13.56 -2.03 1.19
CA PRO A 187 14.22 -0.72 1.33
C PRO A 187 15.73 -0.71 1.06
N ASP A 188 16.41 -1.84 1.27
CA ASP A 188 17.84 -2.01 0.94
C ASP A 188 18.10 -2.30 -0.55
N GLY A 189 17.04 -2.36 -1.37
CA GLY A 189 17.09 -2.66 -2.80
C GLY A 189 17.10 -4.15 -3.14
N THR A 190 17.16 -5.05 -2.15
CA THR A 190 17.12 -6.50 -2.38
C THR A 190 15.69 -6.98 -2.65
N THR A 191 15.55 -8.17 -3.25
CA THR A 191 14.24 -8.84 -3.36
C THR A 191 14.02 -9.73 -2.14
N LYS A 192 12.88 -9.55 -1.48
CA LYS A 192 12.44 -10.35 -0.34
C LYS A 192 11.17 -11.11 -0.66
N THR A 193 10.98 -12.25 -0.01
CA THR A 193 9.73 -13.02 -0.06
C THR A 193 8.94 -12.73 1.21
N LEU A 194 7.74 -12.18 1.04
CA LEU A 194 6.79 -11.95 2.11
C LEU A 194 5.75 -13.07 2.12
N VAL A 195 5.84 -13.92 3.14
CA VAL A 195 4.98 -15.10 3.32
C VAL A 195 3.51 -14.69 3.53
N ALA A 196 2.59 -15.50 3.02
CA ALA A 196 1.15 -15.32 3.25
C ALA A 196 0.79 -15.22 4.75
N GLY A 197 -0.03 -14.23 5.11
CA GLY A 197 -0.44 -13.98 6.51
C GLY A 197 0.67 -13.41 7.40
N LYS A 198 1.75 -12.89 6.82
CA LYS A 198 2.89 -12.30 7.53
C LYS A 198 3.12 -10.84 7.11
N SER A 199 3.95 -10.16 7.90
CA SER A 199 4.44 -8.84 7.60
C SER A 199 5.93 -8.70 7.93
N ASP A 200 6.63 -7.88 7.15
CA ASP A 200 8.01 -7.48 7.42
C ASP A 200 8.03 -6.00 7.83
N VAL A 201 8.90 -5.66 8.78
CA VAL A 201 9.07 -4.29 9.24
C VAL A 201 10.53 -3.90 9.11
N TRP A 202 10.76 -2.72 8.55
CA TRP A 202 12.08 -2.15 8.32
C TRP A 202 12.20 -0.80 9.00
N ALA A 203 13.39 -0.50 9.50
CA ALA A 203 13.82 0.84 9.92
C ALA A 203 15.01 1.26 9.06
N GLY A 204 14.82 2.28 8.23
CA GLY A 204 15.76 2.60 7.15
C GLY A 204 15.94 1.41 6.21
N ASN A 205 17.18 0.94 6.07
CA ASN A 205 17.54 -0.19 5.22
C ASN A 205 17.74 -1.50 6.00
N THR A 206 17.34 -1.55 7.27
CA THR A 206 17.50 -2.72 8.13
C THR A 206 16.15 -3.32 8.49
N ILE A 207 15.99 -4.62 8.25
CA ILE A 207 14.81 -5.35 8.70
C ILE A 207 14.87 -5.51 10.22
N VAL A 208 13.81 -5.09 10.91
CA VAL A 208 13.69 -5.19 12.37
C VAL A 208 12.77 -6.33 12.80
N PHE A 209 11.82 -6.70 11.94
CA PHE A 209 11.00 -7.90 12.09
C PHE A 209 10.86 -8.58 10.72
N ASP A 210 11.28 -9.83 10.64
CA ASP A 210 11.19 -10.68 9.46
C ASP A 210 10.08 -11.72 9.70
N GLY A 211 8.99 -11.66 8.94
CA GLY A 211 7.88 -12.62 9.05
C GLY A 211 7.02 -12.51 10.31
N MET A 212 6.72 -11.29 10.77
CA MET A 212 5.76 -11.06 11.87
C MET A 212 4.37 -11.59 11.50
N ALA A 213 3.79 -12.45 12.34
CA ALA A 213 2.46 -13.00 12.12
C ALA A 213 1.37 -11.91 12.18
N ALA A 214 0.41 -11.98 11.25
CA ALA A 214 -0.82 -11.22 11.36
C ALA A 214 -1.56 -11.55 12.67
N THR A 215 -2.26 -10.56 13.23
CA THR A 215 -3.18 -10.76 14.36
C THR A 215 -4.40 -11.59 13.93
N THR A 216 -4.97 -11.31 12.76
CA THR A 216 -6.04 -12.11 12.16
C THR A 216 -5.93 -12.00 10.64
N SER A 217 -5.23 -12.94 10.02
CA SER A 217 -4.81 -12.87 8.61
C SER A 217 -5.97 -12.77 7.60
N THR A 218 -7.18 -13.19 7.97
CA THR A 218 -8.39 -13.14 7.13
C THR A 218 -9.05 -11.76 7.12
N VAL A 219 -8.68 -10.85 8.02
CA VAL A 219 -9.22 -9.49 8.03
C VAL A 219 -8.67 -8.72 6.83
N PRO A 220 -9.53 -8.08 6.01
CA PRO A 220 -9.09 -7.27 4.87
C PRO A 220 -8.18 -6.09 5.25
N LEU A 221 -7.34 -5.63 4.32
CA LEU A 221 -6.43 -4.48 4.50
C LEU A 221 -7.08 -3.18 4.00
N ASN A 222 -8.23 -2.80 4.57
CA ASN A 222 -9.00 -1.66 4.08
C ASN A 222 -8.68 -0.34 4.78
N ASP A 223 -8.35 -0.41 6.06
CA ASP A 223 -8.29 0.72 6.96
C ASP A 223 -6.93 0.76 7.67
N PHE A 224 -6.45 1.97 7.94
CA PHE A 224 -5.23 2.24 8.68
C PHE A 224 -5.57 3.09 9.90
N LYS A 225 -4.95 2.76 11.05
CA LYS A 225 -5.16 3.52 12.29
C LYS A 225 -3.91 3.55 13.15
N TYR A 226 -3.70 4.64 13.85
CA TYR A 226 -2.74 4.78 14.93
C TYR A 226 -3.45 5.18 16.21
N VAL A 227 -2.99 4.65 17.35
CA VAL A 227 -3.49 5.00 18.69
C VAL A 227 -2.31 5.14 19.66
N PHE A 228 -2.23 6.26 20.38
CA PHE A 228 -1.33 6.48 21.51
C PHE A 228 -2.14 6.50 22.80
N SER A 229 -2.07 5.42 23.59
CA SER A 229 -2.98 5.20 24.74
C SER A 229 -2.29 4.92 26.07
N ALA A 230 -0.97 4.71 26.11
CA ALA A 230 -0.23 4.44 27.34
C ALA A 230 1.13 5.14 27.33
N GLY A 231 1.68 5.48 28.50
CA GLY A 231 2.95 6.18 28.62
C GLY A 231 2.87 7.69 28.38
N THR A 232 3.93 8.40 28.74
CA THR A 232 4.02 9.86 28.63
C THR A 232 5.17 10.23 27.70
N GLY A 233 4.89 11.05 26.70
CA GLY A 233 5.84 11.44 25.68
C GLY A 233 5.18 12.03 24.45
N SER A 234 5.95 12.19 23.39
CA SER A 234 5.47 12.62 22.09
C SER A 234 6.00 11.74 20.97
N MET A 235 5.21 11.63 19.90
CA MET A 235 5.61 10.97 18.66
C MET A 235 5.33 11.94 17.52
N THR A 236 6.33 12.08 16.64
CA THR A 236 6.21 12.85 15.42
C THR A 236 6.20 11.89 14.25
N MET A 237 5.23 12.07 13.35
CA MET A 237 5.05 11.29 12.15
C MET A 237 4.96 12.19 10.93
N ASP A 238 5.55 11.76 9.83
CA ASP A 238 5.53 12.49 8.58
C ASP A 238 5.69 11.56 7.37
N ASN A 239 5.53 12.08 6.16
CA ASN A 239 5.81 11.40 4.88
C ASN A 239 5.08 10.06 4.75
N PHE A 240 3.81 10.01 5.13
CA PHE A 240 2.99 8.83 4.94
C PHE A 240 2.85 8.53 3.45
N VAL A 241 3.10 7.26 3.09
CA VAL A 241 2.77 6.69 1.80
C VAL A 241 2.20 5.30 2.04
N ILE A 242 0.93 5.10 1.67
CA ILE A 242 0.26 3.81 1.73
C ILE A 242 -0.16 3.42 0.32
N LYS A 243 0.21 2.22 -0.11
CA LYS A 243 -0.10 1.71 -1.45
C LYS A 243 -0.21 0.19 -1.45
N PRO A 244 -0.87 -0.42 -2.45
CA PRO A 244 -0.78 -1.86 -2.66
C PRO A 244 0.67 -2.28 -2.83
N LEU A 245 1.05 -3.39 -2.19
CA LEU A 245 2.22 -4.14 -2.65
C LEU A 245 1.78 -4.97 -3.84
N VAL A 246 2.44 -4.72 -4.95
CA VAL A 246 2.39 -5.61 -6.10
C VAL A 246 3.66 -6.42 -6.06
N ASP A 247 3.57 -7.72 -6.38
CA ASP A 247 4.76 -8.48 -6.75
C ASP A 247 5.49 -7.63 -7.80
N PRO A 248 6.79 -7.37 -7.68
CA PRO A 248 7.60 -6.82 -8.75
C PRO A 248 7.59 -7.85 -9.88
N THR A 249 6.45 -7.89 -10.57
CA THR A 249 6.35 -8.41 -11.91
C THR A 249 7.41 -7.63 -12.66
N LEU A 250 8.39 -8.36 -13.22
CA LEU A 250 9.13 -7.81 -14.35
C LEU A 250 8.06 -7.41 -15.34
N ALA A 251 7.83 -6.11 -15.48
CA ALA A 251 6.85 -5.49 -16.36
C ALA A 251 6.45 -6.42 -17.51
N THR A 252 5.46 -7.30 -17.25
CA THR A 252 4.74 -8.01 -18.29
C THR A 252 3.65 -7.11 -18.81
N SER A 253 3.50 -5.89 -18.25
CA SER A 253 2.82 -4.79 -18.90
C SER A 253 3.24 -4.80 -20.35
N THR A 254 2.26 -5.01 -21.19
CA THR A 254 2.30 -4.96 -22.64
C THR A 254 3.09 -3.73 -23.06
N ILE A 255 4.40 -3.86 -23.25
CA ILE A 255 5.13 -2.85 -24.00
C ILE A 255 4.82 -3.20 -25.44
N ALA A 256 3.75 -2.61 -25.97
CA ALA A 256 3.59 -2.48 -27.41
C ALA A 256 4.71 -1.55 -27.87
N LYS A 257 5.84 -2.13 -28.25
CA LYS A 257 6.85 -1.42 -29.02
C LYS A 257 6.67 -1.90 -30.44
N ASP A 258 6.41 -0.97 -31.35
CA ASP A 258 6.20 -1.28 -32.77
C ASP A 258 5.05 -2.28 -32.99
N ASN A 259 3.94 -2.05 -32.27
CA ASN A 259 2.75 -2.91 -32.28
C ASN A 259 3.06 -4.41 -32.03
N THR A 260 4.13 -4.70 -31.28
CA THR A 260 4.53 -6.06 -30.93
C THR A 260 4.40 -6.27 -29.42
N ILE A 261 3.73 -7.36 -29.04
CA ILE A 261 3.49 -7.78 -27.66
C ILE A 261 4.33 -9.01 -27.38
N ILE A 262 5.06 -9.00 -26.25
CA ILE A 262 5.76 -10.16 -25.70
C ILE A 262 5.24 -10.36 -24.28
N ALA A 263 4.55 -11.47 -24.04
CA ALA A 263 3.88 -11.78 -22.78
C ALA A 263 4.16 -13.24 -22.36
N THR A 264 3.76 -13.59 -21.14
CA THR A 264 3.74 -14.99 -20.68
C THR A 264 2.30 -15.41 -20.38
N ASN A 265 1.97 -16.66 -20.71
CA ASN A 265 0.66 -17.27 -20.47
C ASN A 265 0.87 -18.75 -20.11
N ASN A 266 0.45 -19.16 -18.91
CA ASN A 266 0.54 -20.55 -18.42
C ASN A 266 1.91 -21.22 -18.60
N GLY A 267 3.01 -20.52 -18.32
CA GLY A 267 4.38 -21.06 -18.47
C GLY A 267 4.94 -21.02 -19.89
N SER A 268 4.24 -20.40 -20.83
CA SER A 268 4.70 -20.20 -22.21
C SER A 268 4.91 -18.73 -22.53
N ILE A 269 5.85 -18.41 -23.42
CA ILE A 269 6.04 -17.07 -23.99
C ILE A 269 5.11 -16.93 -25.19
N VAL A 270 4.27 -15.89 -25.18
CA VAL A 270 3.40 -15.52 -26.29
C VAL A 270 3.92 -14.23 -26.92
N VAL A 271 4.17 -14.27 -28.23
CA VAL A 271 4.54 -13.10 -29.03
C VAL A 271 3.44 -12.84 -30.04
N SER A 272 2.97 -11.60 -30.15
CA SER A 272 2.09 -11.16 -31.24
C SER A 272 2.57 -9.84 -31.84
N SER A 273 2.37 -9.64 -33.14
CA SER A 273 2.79 -8.43 -33.84
C SER A 273 1.87 -8.14 -35.03
N ASP A 274 1.72 -6.87 -35.39
CA ASP A 274 1.06 -6.49 -36.65
C ASP A 274 1.89 -6.90 -37.88
N GLU A 275 3.22 -6.96 -37.72
CA GLU A 275 4.15 -7.44 -38.72
C GLU A 275 4.39 -8.96 -38.55
N LYS A 276 4.79 -9.65 -39.62
CA LYS A 276 5.27 -11.02 -39.49
C LYS A 276 6.52 -11.07 -38.61
N ILE A 277 6.55 -12.04 -37.71
CA ILE A 277 7.71 -12.38 -36.91
C ILE A 277 8.62 -13.28 -37.73
N SER A 278 9.88 -12.89 -37.91
CA SER A 278 10.90 -13.72 -38.54
C SER A 278 11.35 -14.82 -37.58
N SER A 279 11.80 -14.43 -36.39
CA SER A 279 12.33 -15.36 -35.39
C SER A 279 12.08 -14.89 -33.96
N VAL A 280 11.94 -15.84 -33.04
CA VAL A 280 11.96 -15.62 -31.58
C VAL A 280 13.11 -16.43 -30.97
N LYS A 281 13.98 -15.76 -30.22
CA LYS A 281 15.08 -16.36 -29.47
C LYS A 281 14.88 -16.13 -27.99
N VAL A 282 15.14 -17.15 -27.19
CA VAL A 282 14.98 -17.10 -25.74
C VAL A 282 16.30 -17.48 -25.09
N TYR A 283 16.73 -16.71 -24.11
CA TYR A 283 17.98 -16.91 -23.37
C TYR A 283 17.71 -16.93 -21.87
N ASP A 284 18.54 -17.65 -21.11
CA ASP A 284 18.63 -17.42 -19.67
C ASP A 284 19.53 -16.21 -19.35
N PHE A 285 19.64 -15.87 -18.06
CA PHE A 285 20.47 -14.75 -17.61
C PHE A 285 21.98 -15.00 -17.70
N ALA A 286 22.41 -16.25 -17.89
CA ALA A 286 23.79 -16.58 -18.19
C ALA A 286 24.09 -16.42 -19.69
N GLY A 287 23.11 -16.02 -20.50
CA GLY A 287 23.25 -15.83 -21.95
C GLY A 287 23.15 -17.14 -22.74
N ARG A 288 22.79 -18.25 -22.10
CA ARG A 288 22.60 -19.53 -22.80
C ARG A 288 21.27 -19.51 -23.56
N ASN A 289 21.31 -19.91 -24.82
CA ASN A 289 20.12 -20.05 -25.65
C ASN A 289 19.26 -21.21 -25.14
N LEU A 290 17.99 -20.91 -24.83
CA LEU A 290 16.97 -21.85 -24.38
C LEU A 290 16.02 -22.27 -25.51
N ALA A 291 15.77 -21.37 -26.47
CA ALA A 291 14.97 -21.65 -27.67
C ALA A 291 15.35 -20.71 -28.82
N ASN A 292 15.20 -21.23 -30.04
CA ASN A 292 15.32 -20.46 -31.28
C ASN A 292 14.26 -20.98 -32.27
N THR A 293 13.32 -20.12 -32.65
CA THR A 293 12.17 -20.53 -33.46
C THR A 293 11.94 -19.54 -34.58
N ASP A 294 11.92 -20.03 -35.81
CA ASP A 294 11.45 -19.28 -36.97
C ASP A 294 9.92 -19.37 -37.06
N VAL A 295 9.25 -18.23 -37.26
CA VAL A 295 7.79 -18.13 -37.05
C VAL A 295 7.04 -17.88 -38.37
N ASN A 296 7.50 -16.91 -39.19
CA ASN A 296 6.84 -16.44 -40.43
C ASN A 296 5.32 -16.18 -40.28
N ALA A 297 4.88 -15.82 -39.08
CA ALA A 297 3.49 -15.56 -38.72
C ALA A 297 3.42 -14.35 -37.79
N LYS A 298 2.21 -13.83 -37.59
CA LYS A 298 1.96 -12.68 -36.71
C LYS A 298 1.91 -13.04 -35.22
N SER A 299 2.00 -14.33 -34.91
CA SER A 299 1.97 -14.83 -33.53
C SER A 299 2.85 -16.06 -33.37
N ALA A 300 3.47 -16.19 -32.20
CA ALA A 300 4.23 -17.35 -31.79
C ALA A 300 3.94 -17.71 -30.33
N ASN A 301 4.01 -19.00 -30.03
CA ASN A 301 4.01 -19.50 -28.66
C ASN A 301 5.26 -20.36 -28.46
N ILE A 302 6.10 -19.99 -27.49
CA ILE A 302 7.38 -20.63 -27.19
C ILE A 302 7.34 -21.18 -25.77
N ASN A 303 7.48 -22.50 -25.65
CA ASN A 303 7.60 -23.18 -24.37
C ASN A 303 9.07 -23.28 -23.97
N VAL A 304 9.40 -22.86 -22.75
CA VAL A 304 10.74 -23.03 -22.18
C VAL A 304 10.65 -23.40 -20.70
N SER A 305 11.54 -24.28 -20.25
CA SER A 305 11.64 -24.69 -18.85
C SER A 305 12.60 -23.77 -18.09
N ALA A 306 12.21 -22.52 -17.90
CA ALA A 306 12.95 -21.54 -17.11
C ALA A 306 11.98 -20.72 -16.26
N LYS A 307 12.39 -20.26 -15.08
CA LYS A 307 11.56 -19.33 -14.27
C LYS A 307 11.59 -17.91 -14.84
N MET A 308 12.68 -17.56 -15.53
CA MET A 308 12.88 -16.24 -16.11
C MET A 308 13.74 -16.34 -17.37
N ALA A 309 13.51 -15.45 -18.34
CA ALA A 309 14.22 -15.46 -19.61
C ALA A 309 14.34 -14.06 -20.25
N ILE A 310 15.26 -13.92 -21.21
CA ILE A 310 15.36 -12.80 -22.14
C ILE A 310 14.84 -13.28 -23.49
N VAL A 311 13.85 -12.58 -24.04
CA VAL A 311 13.22 -12.87 -25.33
C VAL A 311 13.68 -11.82 -26.35
N GLU A 312 14.35 -12.25 -27.42
CA GLU A 312 14.65 -11.46 -28.60
C GLU A 312 13.69 -11.83 -29.74
N VAL A 313 12.96 -10.85 -30.27
CA VAL A 313 12.04 -10.99 -31.40
C VAL A 313 12.62 -10.22 -32.58
N THR A 314 12.72 -10.86 -33.73
CA THR A 314 13.07 -10.21 -35.00
C THR A 314 11.85 -10.22 -35.91
N LEU A 315 11.46 -9.06 -36.43
CA LEU A 315 10.35 -8.90 -37.39
C LEU A 315 10.82 -9.10 -38.84
N ALA A 316 9.89 -9.23 -39.78
CA ALA A 316 10.20 -9.39 -41.21
C ALA A 316 11.01 -8.22 -41.80
N SER A 317 10.84 -7.03 -41.23
CA SER A 317 11.57 -5.79 -41.52
C SER A 317 13.02 -5.82 -41.03
N GLY A 318 13.42 -6.86 -40.29
CA GLY A 318 14.73 -6.96 -39.63
C GLY A 318 14.78 -6.22 -38.29
N LYS A 319 13.69 -5.57 -37.86
CA LYS A 319 13.64 -4.89 -36.57
C LYS A 319 13.74 -5.88 -35.41
N LYS A 320 14.53 -5.52 -34.40
CA LYS A 320 14.75 -6.34 -33.20
C LYS A 320 14.16 -5.72 -31.95
N LEU A 321 13.53 -6.56 -31.14
CA LEU A 321 12.94 -6.23 -29.85
C LEU A 321 13.48 -7.19 -28.80
N VAL A 322 13.83 -6.69 -27.62
CA VAL A 322 14.32 -7.52 -26.52
C VAL A 322 13.50 -7.23 -25.27
N LYS A 323 13.02 -8.28 -24.60
CA LYS A 323 12.25 -8.17 -23.36
C LYS A 323 12.67 -9.23 -22.35
N LYS A 324 12.78 -8.84 -21.08
CA LYS A 324 12.90 -9.79 -19.96
C LYS A 324 11.51 -10.26 -19.54
N VAL A 325 11.33 -11.56 -19.34
CA VAL A 325 10.05 -12.18 -18.98
C VAL A 325 10.21 -13.17 -17.82
N ARG A 326 9.14 -13.34 -17.03
CA ARG A 326 9.00 -14.40 -16.01
C ARG A 326 7.94 -15.38 -16.52
N LEU A 327 8.29 -16.67 -16.55
CA LEU A 327 7.42 -17.76 -17.01
C LEU A 327 6.73 -18.42 -15.81
#